data_AF-A0A7V6QRN8-F1
#
_entry.id   AF-A0A7V6QRN8-F1
#
_cell.length_a   1.000
_cell.length_b   1.000
_cell.length_c   1.000
_cell.angle_alpha   90.00
_cell.angle_beta   90.00
_cell.angle_gamma   90.00
#
_symmetry.space_group_name_H-M   'P 1'
#
loop_
_entity.id
_entity.type
_entity.pdbx_description
1 polymer ?
#
loop_
_entity_poly.entity_id
_entity_poly.type
_entity_poly.pdbx_seq_one_letter_code
_entity_poly.pdbx_strand_id
1 'polypeptide(L)'
;MARNFKPYTITQFHSFINNLKLKRKINHIQIHHTWEPRKSDYKGESTIVSMWRYHTETRGWQDIGQHFTVAPDGLIWDGRPLEKDPAGITGYNRGGIMFEMIGNFDKGEETLEGKQLDAIIAAVRVLLTKFKLSMNDIVFHREHSPKTCPGTGITREWFLNQVIYRGTIEQNSNSYENAEVWKRIAIDWLYEEGLISAVDWKDNINKGLPLWAEALVLKRIYDKAKS
;
A
#
# COMPACT_ATOMS: atom_id res chain seq x y z
N MET A 1 21.95 15.92 -12.65
CA MET A 1 21.41 14.65 -13.21
C MET A 1 19.93 14.60 -12.88
N ALA A 2 19.06 14.31 -13.86
CA ALA A 2 17.64 14.10 -13.57
C ALA A 2 17.49 12.70 -12.96
N ARG A 3 17.10 12.62 -11.69
CA ARG A 3 16.69 11.36 -11.08
C ARG A 3 15.28 11.04 -11.58
N ASN A 4 15.11 9.83 -12.10
CA ASN A 4 13.81 9.29 -12.48
C ASN A 4 13.23 8.52 -11.29
N PHE A 5 12.00 8.85 -10.88
CA PHE A 5 11.31 8.17 -9.80
C PHE A 5 10.26 7.24 -10.36
N LYS A 6 10.19 6.03 -9.81
CA LYS A 6 9.26 5.01 -10.24
C LYS A 6 8.05 4.95 -9.31
N PRO A 7 6.82 5.13 -9.84
CA PRO A 7 5.61 4.87 -9.08
C PRO A 7 5.28 3.37 -9.06
N TYR A 8 4.64 2.94 -7.98
CA TYR A 8 4.10 1.61 -7.80
C TYR A 8 2.64 1.71 -7.36
N THR A 9 1.75 0.94 -8.00
CA THR A 9 0.48 0.57 -7.38
C THR A 9 0.72 -0.36 -6.19
N ILE A 10 -0.28 -0.58 -5.33
CA ILE A 10 -0.17 -1.52 -4.20
C ILE A 10 0.30 -2.90 -4.66
N THR A 11 -0.29 -3.46 -5.72
CA THR A 11 0.09 -4.77 -6.27
C THR A 11 1.54 -4.78 -6.79
N GLN A 12 1.95 -3.72 -7.49
CA GLN A 12 3.32 -3.61 -8.00
C GLN A 12 4.33 -3.48 -6.84
N PHE A 13 3.99 -2.73 -5.80
CA PHE A 13 4.81 -2.55 -4.60
C PHE A 13 4.96 -3.87 -3.84
N HIS A 14 3.86 -4.62 -3.66
CA HIS A 14 3.86 -5.94 -3.07
C HIS A 14 4.83 -6.88 -3.79
N SER A 15 4.72 -6.96 -5.12
CA SER A 15 5.62 -7.76 -5.96
C SER A 15 7.07 -7.29 -5.88
N PHE A 16 7.31 -5.98 -5.88
CA PHE A 16 8.65 -5.40 -5.76
C PHE A 16 9.32 -5.79 -4.44
N ILE A 17 8.66 -5.59 -3.30
CA ILE A 17 9.21 -5.91 -1.98
C ILE A 17 9.44 -7.42 -1.81
N ASN A 18 8.51 -8.26 -2.27
CA ASN A 18 8.68 -9.71 -2.13
C ASN A 18 9.86 -10.25 -2.92
N ASN A 19 10.16 -9.68 -4.08
CA ASN A 19 11.33 -10.03 -4.89
C ASN A 19 12.63 -9.34 -4.45
N LEU A 20 12.55 -8.35 -3.56
CA LEU A 20 13.70 -7.60 -3.08
C LEU A 20 14.67 -8.50 -2.30
N LYS A 21 15.96 -8.34 -2.58
CA LYS A 21 17.07 -8.96 -1.85
C LYS A 21 17.93 -7.85 -1.29
N LEU A 22 17.94 -7.69 0.04
CA LEU A 22 18.77 -6.72 0.74
C LEU A 22 19.89 -7.43 1.51
N LYS A 23 21.07 -6.81 1.55
CA LYS A 23 22.19 -7.26 2.38
C LYS A 23 22.11 -6.71 3.79
N ARG A 24 21.60 -5.49 3.97
CA ARG A 24 21.41 -4.89 5.30
C ARG A 24 20.23 -5.52 6.05
N LYS A 25 20.34 -5.56 7.37
CA LYS A 25 19.23 -5.94 8.25
C LYS A 25 18.25 -4.79 8.37
N ILE A 26 16.98 -5.07 8.10
CA ILE A 26 15.86 -4.19 8.40
C ILE A 26 15.27 -4.56 9.76
N ASN A 27 15.01 -3.57 10.60
CA ASN A 27 14.50 -3.79 11.96
C ASN A 27 13.33 -2.89 12.35
N HIS A 28 13.01 -1.83 11.60
CA HIS A 28 11.85 -0.99 11.89
C HIS A 28 11.35 -0.24 10.65
N ILE A 29 10.13 0.27 10.74
CA ILE A 29 9.47 1.09 9.74
C ILE A 29 9.20 2.46 10.35
N GLN A 30 9.72 3.52 9.75
CA GLN A 30 9.49 4.90 10.13
C GLN A 30 8.34 5.48 9.32
N ILE A 31 7.34 6.01 10.01
CA ILE A 31 6.20 6.70 9.39
C ILE A 31 6.38 8.20 9.56
N HIS A 32 6.39 8.90 8.43
CA HIS A 32 6.54 10.35 8.36
C HIS A 32 5.44 10.98 7.50
N HIS A 33 5.26 12.28 7.69
CA HIS A 33 4.54 13.14 6.75
C HIS A 33 5.41 14.33 6.36
N THR A 34 5.15 14.84 5.16
CA THR A 34 5.99 15.88 4.58
C THR A 34 5.84 17.20 5.33
N TRP A 35 4.65 17.47 5.91
CA TRP A 35 4.18 18.80 6.31
C TRP A 35 4.04 19.74 5.10
N GLU A 36 5.10 19.87 4.30
CA GLU A 36 5.12 20.42 2.95
C GLU A 36 5.94 19.48 2.03
N PRO A 37 5.45 19.11 0.83
CA PRO A 37 4.19 19.53 0.19
C PRO A 37 2.92 19.02 0.88
N ARG A 38 1.80 19.74 0.73
CA ARG A 38 0.45 19.29 1.11
C ARG A 38 -0.15 18.41 0.02
N LYS A 39 -1.31 17.79 0.25
CA LYS A 39 -1.96 16.96 -0.78
C LYS A 39 -2.31 17.77 -2.03
N SER A 40 -2.73 19.03 -1.87
CA SER A 40 -3.05 19.95 -2.98
C SER A 40 -1.86 20.28 -3.87
N ASP A 41 -0.63 20.15 -3.35
CA ASP A 41 0.60 20.46 -4.07
C ASP A 41 1.10 19.28 -4.92
N TYR A 42 0.47 18.11 -4.76
CA TYR A 42 0.87 16.91 -5.46
C TYR A 42 0.49 16.95 -6.94
N LYS A 43 1.51 16.85 -7.80
CA LYS A 43 1.45 16.91 -9.27
C LYS A 43 2.23 15.75 -9.88
N GLY A 44 2.05 14.55 -9.31
CA GLY A 44 2.76 13.35 -9.74
C GLY A 44 4.26 13.41 -9.48
N GLU A 45 5.06 12.87 -10.40
CA GLU A 45 6.52 12.77 -10.27
C GLU A 45 7.20 14.13 -10.00
N SER A 46 6.67 15.21 -10.56
CA SER A 46 7.25 16.55 -10.41
C SER A 46 7.35 17.01 -8.95
N THR A 47 6.41 16.58 -8.10
CA THR A 47 6.45 16.84 -6.65
C THR A 47 7.57 16.04 -6.00
N ILE A 48 7.77 14.78 -6.38
CA ILE A 48 8.85 13.91 -5.85
C ILE A 48 10.22 14.45 -6.24
N VAL A 49 10.38 14.89 -7.49
CA VAL A 49 11.59 15.57 -7.98
C VAL A 49 11.85 16.85 -7.20
N SER A 50 10.82 17.64 -6.89
CA SER A 50 10.96 18.87 -6.12
C SER A 50 11.41 18.59 -4.67
N MET A 51 10.85 17.57 -4.03
CA MET A 51 11.30 17.12 -2.70
C MET A 51 12.76 16.65 -2.72
N TRP A 52 13.15 15.91 -3.76
CA TRP A 52 14.54 15.49 -3.95
C TRP A 52 15.49 16.67 -4.13
N ARG A 53 15.17 17.63 -4.99
CA ARG A 53 15.96 18.85 -5.18
C ARG A 53 16.09 19.63 -3.89
N TYR A 54 15.01 19.81 -3.13
CA TYR A 54 15.08 20.47 -1.83
C TYR A 54 16.07 19.75 -0.89
N HIS A 55 15.98 18.42 -0.80
CA HIS A 55 16.93 17.64 -0.01
C HIS A 55 18.38 17.76 -0.49
N THR A 56 18.65 17.66 -1.79
CA THR A 56 20.03 17.61 -2.31
C THR A 56 20.66 18.97 -2.54
N GLU A 57 19.88 19.92 -3.06
CA GLU A 57 20.36 21.24 -3.49
C GLU A 57 20.21 22.27 -2.37
N THR A 58 19.17 22.17 -1.52
CA THR A 58 18.96 23.12 -0.40
C THR A 58 19.52 22.59 0.92
N ARG A 59 19.28 21.32 1.27
CA ARG A 59 19.76 20.74 2.53
C ARG A 59 21.14 20.08 2.43
N GLY A 60 21.71 20.00 1.23
CA GLY A 60 23.03 19.39 0.99
C GLY A 60 23.08 17.88 1.23
N TRP A 61 21.93 17.19 1.20
CA TRP A 61 21.89 15.74 1.38
C TRP A 61 22.39 15.03 0.12
N GLN A 62 22.89 13.81 0.27
CA GLN A 62 23.29 13.00 -0.88
C GLN A 62 22.09 12.53 -1.72
N ASP A 63 20.91 12.47 -1.10
CA ASP A 63 19.70 11.99 -1.74
C ASP A 63 18.44 12.43 -0.98
N ILE A 64 17.26 12.17 -1.55
CA ILE A 64 15.97 12.25 -0.86
C ILE A 64 16.02 11.43 0.45
N GLY A 65 15.33 11.89 1.50
CA GLY A 65 15.49 11.32 2.84
C GLY A 65 14.88 9.93 2.99
N GLN A 66 13.67 9.77 2.46
CA GLN A 66 12.84 8.59 2.57
C GLN A 66 13.14 7.53 1.51
N HIS A 67 12.79 6.29 1.81
CA HIS A 67 12.86 5.19 0.85
C HIS A 67 11.65 5.17 -0.08
N PHE A 68 10.50 5.57 0.45
CA PHE A 68 9.24 5.58 -0.28
C PHE A 68 8.43 6.82 0.05
N THR A 69 7.74 7.35 -0.94
CA THR A 69 6.76 8.42 -0.76
C THR A 69 5.36 7.92 -1.10
N VAL A 70 4.41 8.07 -0.17
CA VAL A 70 3.00 7.69 -0.40
C VAL A 70 2.20 8.93 -0.78
N ALA A 71 1.76 8.96 -2.02
CA ALA A 71 1.07 10.09 -2.60
C ALA A 71 -0.46 10.06 -2.36
N PRO A 72 -1.15 11.21 -2.46
CA PRO A 72 -2.60 11.31 -2.25
C PRO A 72 -3.44 10.47 -3.22
N ASP A 73 -2.92 10.18 -4.42
CA ASP A 73 -3.55 9.33 -5.43
C ASP A 73 -3.44 7.82 -5.14
N GLY A 74 -2.69 7.44 -4.10
CA GLY A 74 -2.43 6.04 -3.71
C GLY A 74 -1.21 5.40 -4.37
N LEU A 75 -0.44 6.16 -5.16
CA LEU A 75 0.84 5.67 -5.68
C LEU A 75 1.91 5.70 -4.59
N ILE A 76 2.75 4.68 -4.60
CA ILE A 76 3.95 4.60 -3.76
C ILE A 76 5.14 4.86 -4.68
N TRP A 77 5.81 5.98 -4.51
CA TRP A 77 7.01 6.34 -5.28
C TRP A 77 8.25 5.79 -4.59
N ASP A 78 9.22 5.31 -5.38
CA ASP A 78 10.54 5.03 -4.82
C ASP A 78 11.28 6.31 -4.42
N GLY A 79 12.39 6.10 -3.74
CA GLY A 79 13.22 7.15 -3.18
C GLY A 79 14.60 6.61 -2.94
N ARG A 80 15.15 6.92 -1.77
CA ARG A 80 16.49 6.53 -1.37
C ARG A 80 16.71 5.01 -1.57
N PRO A 81 17.88 4.58 -2.06
CA PRO A 81 18.19 3.16 -2.20
C PRO A 81 18.03 2.40 -0.89
N LEU A 82 17.32 1.27 -0.94
CA LEU A 82 16.98 0.44 0.23
C LEU A 82 18.18 -0.22 0.91
N GLU A 83 19.35 -0.24 0.26
CA GLU A 83 20.62 -0.68 0.85
C GLU A 83 21.30 0.39 1.72
N LYS A 84 20.77 1.62 1.72
CA LYS A 84 21.24 2.72 2.57
C LYS A 84 20.26 2.95 3.72
N ASP A 85 20.73 3.60 4.79
CA ASP A 85 19.85 4.09 5.84
C ASP A 85 19.05 5.32 5.37
N PRO A 86 17.81 5.53 5.88
CA PRO A 86 17.05 6.74 5.58
C PRO A 86 17.73 7.97 6.21
N ALA A 87 17.30 9.15 5.79
CA ALA A 87 17.54 10.40 6.53
C ALA A 87 16.21 10.92 7.09
N GLY A 88 15.65 10.16 8.04
CA GLY A 88 14.39 10.49 8.70
C GLY A 88 14.61 10.95 10.13
N ILE A 89 14.87 9.99 11.03
CA ILE A 89 15.01 10.23 12.47
C ILE A 89 16.49 10.23 12.86
N THR A 90 17.02 11.42 13.20
CA THR A 90 18.40 11.56 13.69
C THR A 90 18.66 10.64 14.88
N GLY A 91 19.74 9.84 14.81
CA GLY A 91 20.08 8.86 15.86
C GLY A 91 19.32 7.53 15.79
N TYR A 92 18.31 7.41 14.92
CA TYR A 92 17.45 6.21 14.82
C TYR A 92 17.26 5.70 13.37
N ASN A 93 18.11 6.12 12.43
CA ASN A 93 18.00 5.69 11.03
C ASN A 93 18.46 4.24 10.78
N ARG A 94 19.37 3.70 11.61
CA ARG A 94 20.03 2.42 11.35
C ARG A 94 19.04 1.26 11.30
N GLY A 95 18.93 0.63 10.14
CA GLY A 95 18.02 -0.51 9.89
C GLY A 95 16.57 -0.11 9.56
N GLY A 96 16.27 1.19 9.49
CA GLY A 96 14.94 1.69 9.17
C GLY A 96 14.60 1.61 7.68
N ILE A 97 13.33 1.35 7.39
CA ILE A 97 12.68 1.74 6.12
C ILE A 97 11.79 2.92 6.42
N MET A 98 11.77 3.94 5.56
CA MET A 98 11.08 5.20 5.83
C MET A 98 10.04 5.44 4.75
N PHE A 99 8.79 5.59 5.19
CA PHE A 99 7.70 6.11 4.37
C PHE A 99 7.47 7.58 4.70
N GLU A 100 7.36 8.39 3.67
CA GLU A 100 6.99 9.80 3.74
C GLU A 100 5.63 9.99 3.09
N MET A 101 4.61 10.39 3.83
CA MET A 101 3.27 10.63 3.30
C MET A 101 3.13 12.09 2.89
N ILE A 102 2.77 12.37 1.63
CA ILE A 102 2.53 13.75 1.18
C ILE A 102 1.28 14.29 1.88
N GLY A 103 1.46 15.30 2.71
CA GLY A 103 0.39 15.97 3.43
C GLY A 103 0.83 16.53 4.79
N ASN A 104 0.01 17.43 5.31
CA ASN A 104 0.04 17.85 6.70
C ASN A 104 -1.10 17.18 7.48
N PHE A 105 -0.77 16.15 8.28
CA PHE A 105 -1.77 15.43 9.08
C PHE A 105 -1.77 15.85 10.56
N ASP A 106 -1.31 17.08 10.84
CA ASP A 106 -1.58 17.70 12.13
C ASP A 106 -3.08 17.92 12.35
N LYS A 107 -3.51 17.93 13.61
CA LYS A 107 -4.93 18.00 13.96
C LYS A 107 -5.52 19.32 13.43
N GLY A 108 -6.57 19.21 12.62
CA GLY A 108 -7.24 20.35 11.98
C GLY A 108 -6.71 20.69 10.59
N GLU A 109 -5.73 19.95 10.09
CA GLU A 109 -5.16 20.13 8.75
C GLU A 109 -5.79 19.12 7.76
N GLU A 110 -5.02 18.20 7.19
CA GLU A 110 -5.49 17.18 6.25
C GLU A 110 -5.75 15.85 6.98
N THR A 111 -6.69 15.05 6.47
CA THR A 111 -6.96 13.70 7.01
C THR A 111 -6.29 12.63 6.17
N LEU A 112 -5.66 11.64 6.81
CA LEU A 112 -5.12 10.47 6.10
C LEU A 112 -6.27 9.48 5.83
N GLU A 113 -6.67 9.37 4.57
CA GLU A 113 -7.86 8.62 4.16
C GLU A 113 -7.76 8.13 2.71
N GLY A 114 -8.78 7.37 2.27
CA GLY A 114 -8.93 6.88 0.91
C GLY A 114 -7.71 6.12 0.40
N LYS A 115 -7.37 6.33 -0.88
CA LYS A 115 -6.30 5.61 -1.58
C LYS A 115 -4.93 5.77 -0.92
N GLN A 116 -4.64 6.93 -0.33
CA GLN A 116 -3.38 7.17 0.36
C GLN A 116 -3.27 6.35 1.65
N LEU A 117 -4.36 6.27 2.42
CA LEU A 117 -4.45 5.39 3.60
C LEU A 117 -4.33 3.93 3.18
N ASP A 118 -5.04 3.51 2.13
CA ASP A 118 -4.97 2.13 1.63
C ASP A 118 -3.53 1.75 1.24
N ALA A 119 -2.83 2.66 0.54
CA ALA A 119 -1.47 2.45 0.08
C ALA A 119 -0.46 2.34 1.22
N ILE A 120 -0.47 3.26 2.20
CA ILE A 120 0.48 3.19 3.32
C ILE A 120 0.24 1.94 4.17
N ILE A 121 -1.03 1.57 4.42
CA ILE A 121 -1.35 0.40 5.22
C ILE A 121 -0.92 -0.89 4.52
N ALA A 122 -1.20 -1.03 3.22
CA ALA A 122 -0.75 -2.17 2.45
C ALA A 122 0.79 -2.23 2.41
N ALA A 123 1.46 -1.12 2.14
CA ALA A 123 2.92 -1.05 2.07
C ALA A 123 3.59 -1.48 3.39
N VAL A 124 3.11 -0.95 4.52
CA VAL A 124 3.59 -1.32 5.87
C VAL A 124 3.43 -2.82 6.10
N ARG A 125 2.27 -3.40 5.78
CA ARG A 125 2.02 -4.83 5.98
C ARG A 125 2.95 -5.72 5.18
N VAL A 126 3.22 -5.37 3.93
CA VAL A 126 4.19 -6.13 3.11
C VAL A 126 5.57 -6.10 3.74
N LEU A 127 6.01 -4.95 4.28
CA LEU A 127 7.29 -4.87 4.98
C LEU A 127 7.31 -5.69 6.27
N LEU A 128 6.23 -5.65 7.06
CA LEU A 128 6.10 -6.44 8.29
C LEU A 128 6.30 -7.93 7.97
N THR A 129 5.60 -8.45 6.96
CA THR A 129 5.71 -9.85 6.55
C THR A 129 7.10 -10.16 5.96
N LYS A 130 7.58 -9.35 5.01
CA LYS A 130 8.86 -9.59 4.31
C LYS A 130 10.05 -9.65 5.26
N PHE A 131 10.07 -8.74 6.23
CA PHE A 131 11.20 -8.58 7.15
C PHE A 131 10.96 -9.19 8.53
N LYS A 132 9.84 -9.91 8.72
CA LYS A 132 9.44 -10.55 9.99
C LYS A 132 9.42 -9.55 11.16
N LEU A 133 8.88 -8.37 10.90
CA LEU A 133 8.70 -7.32 11.89
C LEU A 133 7.32 -7.45 12.55
N SER A 134 7.18 -6.82 13.71
CA SER A 134 5.96 -6.74 14.50
C SER A 134 5.39 -5.32 14.48
N MET A 135 4.18 -5.16 15.03
CA MET A 135 3.54 -3.85 15.19
C MET A 135 4.33 -2.89 16.11
N ASN A 136 5.22 -3.41 16.95
CA ASN A 136 6.10 -2.60 17.80
C ASN A 136 7.27 -2.00 17.02
N ASP A 137 7.59 -2.56 15.85
CA ASP A 137 8.66 -2.08 14.99
C ASP A 137 8.19 -0.97 14.03
N ILE A 138 6.92 -0.54 14.14
CA ILE A 138 6.40 0.67 13.51
C ILE A 138 6.63 1.83 14.47
N VAL A 139 7.43 2.79 14.04
CA VAL A 139 7.80 3.98 14.82
C VAL A 139 7.37 5.26 14.11
N PHE A 140 6.87 6.21 14.87
CA PHE A 140 6.58 7.56 14.39
C PHE A 140 7.78 8.47 14.65
N HIS A 141 8.02 9.45 13.77
CA HIS A 141 9.14 10.40 13.95
C HIS A 141 9.11 11.07 15.34
N ARG A 142 7.93 11.47 15.80
CA ARG A 142 7.74 12.10 17.11
C ARG A 142 8.12 11.22 18.32
N GLU A 143 8.20 9.90 18.16
CA GLU A 143 8.57 9.00 19.27
C GLU A 143 10.06 9.11 19.62
N HIS A 144 10.87 9.70 18.73
CA HIS A 144 12.32 9.83 18.88
C HIS A 144 12.84 11.26 18.63
N SER A 145 11.95 12.24 18.46
CA SER A 145 12.30 13.63 18.17
C SER A 145 11.18 14.57 18.62
N PRO A 146 11.47 15.81 19.07
CA PRO A 146 10.45 16.81 19.41
C PRO A 146 9.78 17.38 18.13
N LYS A 147 9.05 16.52 17.42
CA LYS A 147 8.36 16.81 16.16
C LYS A 147 6.90 16.40 16.27
N THR A 148 6.03 16.97 15.43
CA THR A 148 4.63 16.54 15.32
C THR A 148 4.44 15.37 14.36
N CYS A 149 5.44 15.06 13.53
CA CYS A 149 5.41 14.05 12.47
C CYS A 149 5.14 12.61 12.99
N PRO A 150 4.28 11.79 12.32
CA PRO A 150 3.62 12.00 11.02
C PRO A 150 2.33 12.84 11.05
N GLY A 151 2.14 13.68 12.07
CA GLY A 151 0.98 14.57 12.20
C GLY A 151 0.13 14.22 13.42
N THR A 152 -0.14 15.19 14.28
CA THR A 152 -0.91 15.06 15.55
C THR A 152 -2.34 14.56 15.39
N GLY A 153 -2.90 14.59 14.17
CA GLY A 153 -4.17 13.94 13.86
C GLY A 153 -4.08 12.42 13.73
N ILE A 154 -2.88 11.86 13.51
CA ILE A 154 -2.63 10.42 13.41
C ILE A 154 -2.11 9.92 14.76
N THR A 155 -2.97 9.29 15.56
CA THR A 155 -2.52 8.60 16.78
C THR A 155 -1.90 7.26 16.42
N ARG A 156 -0.92 6.82 17.24
CA ARG A 156 -0.27 5.51 17.06
C ARG A 156 -1.30 4.38 17.11
N GLU A 157 -2.16 4.39 18.11
CA GLU A 157 -3.23 3.40 18.28
C GLU A 157 -4.14 3.33 17.06
N TRP A 158 -4.63 4.48 16.57
CA TRP A 158 -5.48 4.51 15.38
C TRP A 158 -4.77 3.92 14.17
N PHE A 159 -3.51 4.28 13.92
CA PHE A 159 -2.75 3.78 12.78
C PHE A 159 -2.52 2.26 12.88
N LEU A 160 -2.16 1.75 14.05
CA LEU A 160 -2.00 0.30 14.24
C LEU A 160 -3.33 -0.45 14.06
N ASN A 161 -4.44 0.13 14.51
CA ASN A 161 -5.77 -0.45 14.28
C ASN A 161 -6.11 -0.51 12.78
N GLN A 162 -5.71 0.48 11.97
CA GLN A 162 -5.86 0.40 10.51
C GLN A 162 -5.06 -0.76 9.92
N VAL A 163 -3.82 -0.98 10.39
CA VAL A 163 -2.97 -2.09 9.95
C VAL A 163 -3.58 -3.46 10.30
N ILE A 164 -4.16 -3.60 11.51
CA ILE A 164 -4.81 -4.83 11.97
C ILE A 164 -6.11 -5.10 11.21
N TYR A 165 -7.00 -4.11 11.14
CA TYR A 165 -8.36 -4.30 10.63
C TYR A 165 -8.39 -4.50 9.10
N ARG A 166 -7.57 -3.76 8.36
CA ARG A 166 -7.43 -3.99 6.92
C ARG A 166 -6.67 -5.29 6.64
N GLY A 167 -5.82 -5.69 7.60
CA GLY A 167 -5.27 -7.03 7.81
C GLY A 167 -6.24 -8.17 7.61
N THR A 168 -7.30 -8.13 8.40
CA THR A 168 -8.32 -9.18 8.45
C THR A 168 -9.27 -9.11 7.25
N ILE A 169 -9.48 -7.94 6.64
CA ILE A 169 -10.30 -7.79 5.43
C ILE A 169 -9.60 -8.35 4.18
N GLU A 170 -8.29 -8.12 3.99
CA GLU A 170 -7.56 -8.74 2.85
C GLU A 170 -7.36 -10.25 3.03
N GLN A 171 -7.31 -10.74 4.28
CA GLN A 171 -7.34 -12.18 4.59
C GLN A 171 -8.77 -12.76 4.44
N ASN A 172 -9.81 -11.92 4.48
CA ASN A 172 -11.19 -12.22 4.07
C ASN A 172 -11.45 -11.81 2.60
N SER A 173 -10.55 -12.18 1.69
CA SER A 173 -10.62 -11.92 0.24
C SER A 173 -11.71 -12.73 -0.49
N ASN A 174 -12.90 -12.82 0.10
CA ASN A 174 -14.05 -13.48 -0.52
C ASN A 174 -14.97 -12.49 -1.28
N SER A 175 -14.66 -11.19 -1.35
CA SER A 175 -15.51 -10.23 -2.07
C SER A 175 -15.19 -10.13 -3.56
N TYR A 176 -16.24 -10.16 -4.38
CA TYR A 176 -16.23 -10.09 -5.84
C TYR A 176 -15.41 -8.92 -6.42
N GLU A 177 -15.45 -7.75 -5.79
CA GLU A 177 -14.75 -6.54 -6.26
C GLU A 177 -13.22 -6.69 -6.26
N ASN A 178 -12.69 -7.57 -5.41
CA ASN A 178 -11.25 -7.78 -5.22
C ASN A 178 -10.69 -9.01 -5.97
N ALA A 179 -11.54 -9.78 -6.65
CA ALA A 179 -11.11 -10.94 -7.43
C ALA A 179 -10.35 -10.53 -8.69
N GLU A 180 -9.47 -11.41 -9.20
CA GLU A 180 -8.82 -11.20 -10.49
C GLU A 180 -9.86 -10.94 -11.60
N VAL A 181 -9.57 -9.98 -12.49
CA VAL A 181 -10.50 -9.49 -13.52
C VAL A 181 -11.14 -10.64 -14.31
N TRP A 182 -10.35 -11.65 -14.67
CA TRP A 182 -10.82 -12.79 -15.45
C TRP A 182 -11.82 -13.67 -14.68
N LYS A 183 -11.71 -13.78 -13.35
CA LYS A 183 -12.68 -14.52 -12.52
C LYS A 183 -14.02 -13.81 -12.48
N ARG A 184 -14.00 -12.47 -12.39
CA ARG A 184 -15.21 -11.64 -12.41
C ARG A 184 -15.93 -11.77 -13.75
N ILE A 185 -15.19 -11.62 -14.86
CA ILE A 185 -15.71 -11.80 -16.22
C ILE A 185 -16.35 -13.18 -16.39
N ALA A 186 -15.71 -14.25 -15.89
CA ALA A 186 -16.24 -15.60 -15.99
C ALA A 186 -17.55 -15.78 -15.20
N ILE A 187 -17.63 -15.24 -13.97
CA ILE A 187 -18.82 -15.33 -13.12
C ILE A 187 -19.99 -14.50 -13.69
N ASP A 188 -19.72 -13.29 -14.17
CA ASP A 188 -20.75 -12.45 -14.79
C ASP A 188 -21.28 -13.10 -16.07
N TRP A 189 -20.40 -13.64 -16.92
CA TRP A 189 -20.82 -14.39 -18.11
C TRP A 189 -21.69 -15.60 -17.77
N LEU A 190 -21.30 -16.42 -16.78
CA LEU A 190 -22.11 -17.56 -16.34
C LEU A 190 -23.49 -17.13 -15.86
N TYR A 191 -23.59 -15.98 -15.20
CA TYR A 191 -24.87 -15.45 -14.71
C TYR A 191 -25.73 -14.90 -15.85
N GLU A 192 -25.16 -14.09 -16.74
CA GLU A 192 -25.83 -13.54 -17.92
C GLU A 192 -26.36 -14.63 -18.85
N GLU A 193 -25.61 -15.72 -19.01
CA GLU A 193 -26.03 -16.89 -19.79
C GLU A 193 -27.07 -17.77 -19.07
N GLY A 194 -27.45 -17.45 -17.83
CA GLY A 194 -28.37 -18.24 -17.02
C GLY A 194 -27.79 -19.60 -16.58
N LEU A 195 -26.47 -19.77 -16.68
CA LEU A 195 -25.78 -20.99 -16.29
C LEU A 195 -25.65 -21.12 -14.77
N ILE A 196 -25.64 -20.01 -14.05
CA ILE A 196 -25.79 -19.95 -12.59
C ILE A 196 -26.94 -19.01 -12.22
N SER A 197 -27.60 -19.26 -11.08
CA SER A 197 -28.88 -18.60 -10.74
C SER A 197 -28.86 -17.75 -9.48
N ALA A 198 -27.75 -17.68 -8.73
CA ALA A 198 -27.67 -16.96 -7.46
C ALA A 198 -26.48 -16.00 -7.44
N VAL A 199 -26.72 -14.78 -6.94
CA VAL A 199 -25.74 -13.68 -6.91
C VAL A 199 -24.74 -13.83 -5.75
N ASP A 200 -25.03 -14.72 -4.80
CA ASP A 200 -24.19 -15.06 -3.64
C ASP A 200 -22.87 -15.76 -3.99
N TRP A 201 -22.72 -16.26 -5.22
CA TRP A 201 -21.42 -16.74 -5.72
C TRP A 201 -20.37 -15.62 -5.83
N LYS A 202 -20.81 -14.37 -5.93
CA LYS A 202 -19.92 -13.18 -5.86
C LYS A 202 -19.16 -13.13 -4.54
N ASP A 203 -19.74 -13.65 -3.46
CA ASP A 203 -19.12 -13.69 -2.13
C ASP A 203 -18.23 -14.92 -1.90
N ASN A 204 -18.06 -15.78 -2.93
CA ASN A 204 -17.24 -16.99 -2.87
C ASN A 204 -16.39 -17.18 -4.12
N ILE A 205 -16.08 -16.11 -4.85
CA ILE A 205 -15.35 -16.12 -6.14
C ILE A 205 -13.98 -16.81 -6.12
N ASN A 206 -13.38 -16.98 -4.94
CA ASN A 206 -12.10 -17.68 -4.75
C ASN A 206 -12.23 -19.13 -4.27
N LYS A 207 -13.46 -19.64 -4.06
CA LYS A 207 -13.73 -21.05 -3.75
C LYS A 207 -14.21 -21.76 -5.02
N GLY A 208 -13.69 -22.96 -5.26
CA GLY A 208 -14.18 -23.82 -6.33
C GLY A 208 -15.67 -24.16 -6.13
N LEU A 209 -16.38 -24.41 -7.22
CA LEU A 209 -17.78 -24.84 -7.14
C LEU A 209 -17.87 -26.23 -6.49
N PRO A 210 -18.89 -26.50 -5.67
CA PRO A 210 -19.16 -27.87 -5.26
C PRO A 210 -19.53 -28.72 -6.50
N LEU A 211 -19.16 -30.00 -6.49
CA LEU A 211 -19.31 -30.91 -7.65
C LEU A 211 -20.73 -30.93 -8.25
N TRP A 212 -21.78 -30.82 -7.41
CA TRP A 212 -23.16 -30.77 -7.89
C TRP A 212 -23.45 -29.50 -8.72
N ALA A 213 -22.83 -28.37 -8.38
CA ALA A 213 -22.99 -27.11 -9.10
C ALA A 213 -22.23 -27.13 -10.43
N GLU A 214 -21.03 -27.73 -10.45
CA GLU A 214 -20.29 -28.00 -11.69
C GLU A 214 -21.12 -28.85 -12.66
N ALA A 215 -21.71 -29.94 -12.15
CA ALA A 215 -22.59 -30.80 -12.94
C ALA A 215 -23.83 -30.07 -13.48
N LEU A 216 -24.40 -29.14 -12.70
CA LEU A 216 -25.55 -28.34 -13.13
C LEU A 216 -25.18 -27.35 -14.25
N VAL A 217 -24.03 -26.68 -14.13
CA VAL A 217 -23.50 -25.79 -15.18
C VAL A 217 -23.27 -26.58 -16.46
N LEU A 218 -22.61 -27.74 -16.38
CA LEU A 218 -22.36 -28.61 -17.52
C LEU A 218 -23.66 -29.09 -18.18
N LYS A 219 -24.66 -29.47 -17.38
CA LYS A 219 -25.98 -29.86 -17.90
C LYS A 219 -26.65 -28.71 -18.66
N ARG A 220 -26.64 -27.49 -18.12
CA ARG A 220 -27.23 -26.31 -18.79
C ARG A 220 -26.51 -25.97 -20.09
N ILE A 221 -25.18 -26.09 -20.13
CA ILE A 221 -24.39 -25.93 -21.35
C ILE A 221 -24.78 -27.00 -22.38
N TYR A 222 -24.87 -28.27 -21.96
CA TYR A 222 -25.26 -29.39 -22.82
C TYR A 222 -26.66 -29.21 -23.40
N ASP A 223 -27.62 -28.77 -22.59
CA ASP A 223 -29.00 -28.53 -23.01
C ASP A 223 -29.06 -27.37 -24.02
N LYS A 224 -28.31 -26.28 -23.80
CA LYS A 224 -28.17 -25.16 -24.75
C LYS A 224 -27.50 -25.55 -26.07
N ALA A 225 -26.55 -26.49 -26.04
CA ALA A 225 -25.87 -26.95 -27.26
C ALA A 225 -26.74 -27.88 -28.12
N LYS A 226 -27.84 -28.40 -27.58
CA LYS A 226 -28.80 -29.25 -28.28
C LYS A 226 -30.00 -28.51 -28.88
N SER A 227 -30.26 -27.29 -28.43
CA SER A 227 -31.29 -26.39 -28.97
C SER A 227 -30.78 -25.59 -30.15
#